data_AF-A0A2W4KR42-F1
#
_entry.id   AF-A0A2W4KR42-F1
#
_cell.length_a   1.000
_cell.length_b   1.000
_cell.length_c   1.000
_cell.angle_alpha   90.00
_cell.angle_beta   90.00
_cell.angle_gamma   90.00
#
_symmetry.space_group_name_H-M   'P 1'
#
loop_
_entity.id
_entity.type
_entity.pdbx_description
1 polymer ?
#
loop_
_entity_poly.entity_id
_entity_poly.type
_entity_poly.pdbx_seq_one_letter_code
_entity_poly.pdbx_strand_id
1 'polypeptide(L)'
;FWFRIPFAGSYAVLYLGLVFFLAASIGIGLFLSSIAATMQQAMILTFVLLMPFMLLSGLMAPAENMPVVLQYFTMINPLYYAISIARRVYLEGAGLEQLLPDMLALVAIAAVTLPFAAWLFRNRLT
;
A
#
# COMPACT_ATOMS: atom_id res chain seq x y z
N PHE A 1 -19.99 -18.98 5.60
CA PHE A 1 -21.45 -19.17 5.80
C PHE A 1 -21.94 -18.91 7.23
N TRP A 2 -21.11 -18.97 8.29
CA TRP A 2 -21.60 -18.82 9.69
C TRP A 2 -21.79 -17.39 10.22
N PHE A 3 -21.09 -16.38 9.72
CA PHE A 3 -21.24 -14.99 10.22
C PHE A 3 -22.15 -14.10 9.37
N ARG A 4 -22.55 -14.55 8.16
CA ARG A 4 -23.38 -13.79 7.19
C ARG A 4 -23.09 -12.28 7.17
N ILE A 5 -21.84 -11.85 7.33
CA ILE A 5 -21.49 -10.42 7.24
C ILE A 5 -21.73 -10.05 5.78
N PRO A 6 -22.81 -9.31 5.46
CA PRO A 6 -23.05 -8.94 4.09
C PRO A 6 -21.95 -7.96 3.70
N PHE A 7 -21.33 -8.20 2.55
CA PHE A 7 -20.44 -7.22 1.95
C PHE A 7 -21.24 -5.94 1.72
N ALA A 8 -20.98 -4.91 2.52
CA ALA A 8 -21.83 -3.72 2.57
C ALA A 8 -21.62 -2.79 1.37
N GLY A 9 -20.40 -2.77 0.82
CA GLY A 9 -19.99 -1.84 -0.23
C GLY A 9 -20.06 -2.40 -1.64
N SER A 10 -19.22 -1.84 -2.52
CA SER A 10 -19.12 -2.20 -3.94
C SER A 10 -17.83 -2.94 -4.26
N TYR A 11 -17.94 -4.10 -4.93
CA TYR A 11 -16.78 -4.88 -5.38
C TYR A 11 -15.92 -4.07 -6.34
N ALA A 12 -16.53 -3.25 -7.20
CA ALA A 12 -15.81 -2.40 -8.14
C ALA A 12 -14.92 -1.38 -7.42
N VAL A 13 -15.42 -0.77 -6.35
CA VAL A 13 -14.68 0.21 -5.54
C VAL A 13 -13.52 -0.47 -4.81
N LEU A 14 -13.75 -1.67 -4.26
CA LEU A 14 -12.70 -2.47 -3.65
C LEU A 14 -11.59 -2.81 -4.66
N TYR A 15 -11.95 -3.36 -5.81
CA TYR A 15 -10.98 -3.73 -6.83
C TYR A 15 -10.21 -2.53 -7.37
N LEU A 16 -10.87 -1.38 -7.55
CA LEU A 16 -10.19 -0.16 -7.97
C LEU A 16 -9.13 0.28 -6.95
N GLY A 17 -9.47 0.27 -5.66
CA GLY A 17 -8.51 0.56 -4.60
C GLY A 17 -7.34 -0.43 -4.56
N LEU A 18 -7.62 -1.72 -4.76
CA LEU A 18 -6.59 -2.76 -4.84
C LEU A 18 -5.67 -2.59 -6.05
N VAL A 19 -6.18 -2.14 -7.20
CA VAL A 19 -5.36 -1.83 -8.37
C VAL A 19 -4.38 -0.70 -8.07
N PHE A 20 -4.82 0.38 -7.42
CA PHE A 20 -3.91 1.47 -7.03
C PHE A 20 -2.89 1.02 -5.99
N PHE A 21 -3.30 0.19 -5.03
CA PHE A 21 -2.39 -0.42 -4.07
C PHE A 21 -1.33 -1.30 -4.75
N LEU A 22 -1.72 -2.13 -5.71
CA LEU A 22 -0.80 -2.97 -6.47
C LEU A 22 0.17 -2.11 -7.29
N ALA A 23 -0.30 -1.06 -7.96
CA ALA A 23 0.56 -0.15 -8.71
C ALA A 23 1.63 0.51 -7.81
N ALA A 24 1.23 1.02 -6.65
CA ALA A 24 2.14 1.59 -5.66
C ALA A 24 3.16 0.56 -5.14
N SER A 25 2.68 -0.65 -4.82
CA SER A 25 3.50 -1.74 -4.28
C SER A 25 4.49 -2.29 -5.30
N ILE A 26 4.09 -2.37 -6.57
CA ILE A 26 4.98 -2.75 -7.68
C ILE A 26 6.13 -1.75 -7.80
N GLY A 27 5.86 -0.44 -7.73
CA GLY A 27 6.91 0.57 -7.76
C GLY A 27 7.93 0.41 -6.64
N ILE A 28 7.47 0.12 -5.42
CA ILE A 28 8.35 -0.15 -4.27
C ILE A 28 9.16 -1.44 -4.49
N GLY A 29 8.53 -2.53 -4.93
CA GLY A 29 9.22 -3.80 -5.18
C GLY A 29 10.27 -3.70 -6.30
N LEU A 30 9.97 -2.96 -7.37
CA LEU A 30 10.92 -2.67 -8.44
C LEU A 30 12.09 -1.82 -7.94
N PHE A 31 11.82 -0.80 -7.13
CA PHE A 31 12.88 -0.02 -6.49
C PHE A 31 13.82 -0.90 -5.66
N LEU A 32 13.28 -1.74 -4.76
CA LEU A 32 14.10 -2.67 -3.96
C LEU A 32 14.90 -3.64 -4.84
N SER A 33 14.29 -4.14 -5.91
CA SER A 33 14.96 -5.05 -6.85
C SER A 33 16.11 -4.37 -7.59
N SER A 34 15.96 -3.09 -7.92
CA SER A 34 16.99 -2.33 -8.66
C SER A 34 18.22 -1.96 -7.82
N ILE A 35 18.09 -1.85 -6.49
CA ILE A 35 19.23 -1.62 -5.59
C ILE A 35 19.92 -2.92 -5.18
N ALA A 36 19.22 -4.05 -5.20
CA ALA A 36 19.78 -5.35 -4.86
C ALA A 36 20.82 -5.82 -5.90
N ALA A 37 21.92 -6.41 -5.43
CA ALA A 37 22.92 -7.03 -6.29
C ALA A 37 22.57 -8.49 -6.66
N THR A 38 21.73 -9.14 -5.85
CA THR A 38 21.31 -10.53 -6.07
C THR A 38 19.82 -10.72 -5.76
N MET A 39 19.23 -11.79 -6.31
CA MET A 39 17.84 -12.18 -6.01
C MET A 39 17.64 -12.43 -4.52
N GLN A 40 18.60 -13.08 -3.85
CA GLN A 40 18.52 -13.33 -2.41
C GLN A 40 18.57 -12.03 -1.59
N GLN A 41 19.37 -11.05 -2.00
CA GLN A 41 19.38 -9.73 -1.37
C GLN A 41 18.03 -9.00 -1.56
N ALA A 42 17.43 -9.07 -2.76
CA ALA A 42 16.12 -8.48 -3.02
C ALA A 42 15.03 -9.08 -2.11
N MET A 43 15.05 -10.40 -1.90
CA MET A 43 14.13 -11.08 -0.98
C MET A 43 14.30 -10.60 0.46
N ILE A 44 15.55 -10.48 0.95
CA ILE A 44 15.84 -10.01 2.31
C ILE A 44 15.37 -8.55 2.48
N LEU A 45 15.69 -7.66 1.53
CA LEU A 45 15.24 -6.26 1.57
C LEU A 45 13.72 -6.15 1.60
N THR A 46 13.03 -6.96 0.80
CA THR A 46 11.56 -7.01 0.78
C THR A 46 11.02 -7.45 2.14
N PHE A 47 11.59 -8.50 2.74
CA PHE A 47 11.16 -8.98 4.05
C PHE A 47 11.39 -7.94 5.16
N VAL A 48 12.56 -7.29 5.15
CA VAL A 48 12.92 -6.23 6.10
C VAL A 48 11.97 -5.04 5.97
N LEU A 49 11.52 -4.69 4.75
CA LEU A 49 10.54 -3.62 4.54
C LEU A 49 9.11 -4.03 4.92
N LEU A 50 8.75 -5.30 4.71
CA LEU A 50 7.41 -5.81 4.97
C LEU A 50 7.09 -5.78 6.47
N MET A 51 8.05 -6.09 7.33
CA MET A 51 7.88 -6.03 8.79
C MET A 51 7.38 -4.66 9.31
N PRO A 52 8.09 -3.53 9.11
CA PRO A 52 7.60 -2.22 9.54
C PRO A 52 6.32 -1.81 8.80
N PHE A 53 6.14 -2.19 7.54
CA PHE A 53 4.89 -1.92 6.83
C PHE A 53 3.69 -2.61 7.49
N MET A 54 3.85 -3.86 7.93
CA MET A 54 2.79 -4.58 8.65
C MET A 54 2.50 -3.93 10.01
N LEU A 55 3.53 -3.50 10.75
CA LEU A 55 3.36 -2.84 12.04
C LEU A 55 2.64 -1.49 11.92
N LEU A 56 2.97 -0.71 10.89
CA LEU A 56 2.43 0.63 10.62
C LEU A 56 1.17 0.61 9.74
N SER A 57 0.64 -0.57 9.44
CA SER A 57 -0.46 -0.77 8.47
C SER A 57 -1.84 -0.35 8.98
N GLY A 58 -1.99 0.00 10.25
CA GLY A 58 -3.31 0.23 10.87
C GLY A 58 -4.11 -1.06 11.16
N LEU A 59 -3.53 -2.24 10.88
CA LEU A 59 -4.16 -3.53 11.15
C LEU A 59 -4.21 -3.84 12.66
N MET A 60 -3.09 -3.61 13.35
CA MET A 60 -2.92 -3.99 14.77
C MET A 60 -3.43 -2.91 15.73
N ALA A 61 -3.17 -1.64 15.40
CA ALA A 61 -3.61 -0.48 16.15
C ALA A 61 -4.05 0.63 15.18
N PRO A 62 -5.08 1.42 15.50
CA PRO A 62 -5.45 2.60 14.70
C PRO A 62 -4.28 3.56 14.55
N ALA A 63 -4.08 4.12 13.35
CA ALA A 63 -2.97 5.05 13.09
C ALA A 63 -3.04 6.31 13.96
N GLU A 64 -4.25 6.78 14.29
CA GLU A 64 -4.51 7.92 15.17
C GLU A 64 -3.95 7.74 16.58
N ASN A 65 -3.81 6.49 17.04
CA ASN A 65 -3.28 6.16 18.36
C ASN A 65 -1.74 6.05 18.37
N MET A 66 -1.09 6.16 17.21
CA MET A 66 0.36 6.11 17.11
C MET A 66 0.97 7.49 17.44
N PRO A 67 2.18 7.55 18.02
CA PRO A 67 2.95 8.79 18.11
C PRO A 67 3.05 9.49 16.75
N VAL A 68 3.04 10.83 16.74
CA VAL A 68 3.01 11.68 15.53
C VAL A 68 4.08 11.29 14.51
N VAL A 69 5.29 10.95 14.98
CA VAL A 69 6.39 10.50 14.12
C VAL A 69 6.03 9.25 13.32
N LEU A 70 5.38 8.27 13.95
CA LEU A 70 4.98 7.04 13.27
C LEU A 70 3.81 7.26 12.32
N GLN A 71 2.94 8.22 12.58
CA GLN A 71 1.85 8.57 11.66
C GLN A 71 2.37 9.03 10.30
N TYR A 72 3.47 9.81 10.28
CA TYR A 72 4.11 10.20 9.02
C TYR A 72 4.66 8.99 8.24
N PHE A 73 5.23 8.00 8.93
CA PHE A 73 5.68 6.75 8.30
C PHE A 73 4.52 5.87 7.83
N THR A 74 3.37 5.93 8.51
CA THR A 74 2.15 5.27 8.05
C THR A 74 1.63 5.89 6.75
N MET A 75 1.72 7.21 6.59
CA MET A 75 1.23 7.89 5.39
C MET A 75 1.99 7.53 4.10
N ILE A 76 3.25 7.09 4.20
CA ILE A 76 4.03 6.62 3.04
C ILE A 76 3.82 5.13 2.74
N ASN A 77 3.13 4.41 3.63
CA ASN A 77 2.93 2.97 3.54
C ASN A 77 1.66 2.66 2.72
N PRO A 78 1.76 2.11 1.50
CA PRO A 78 0.58 1.80 0.69
C PRO A 78 -0.32 0.74 1.33
N LEU A 79 0.23 -0.13 2.19
CA LEU A 79 -0.55 -1.16 2.88
C LEU A 79 -1.58 -0.55 3.85
N TYR A 80 -1.27 0.61 4.44
CA TYR A 80 -2.20 1.34 5.31
C TYR A 80 -3.50 1.69 4.58
N TYR A 81 -3.39 2.31 3.41
CA TYR A 81 -4.55 2.69 2.61
C TYR A 81 -5.32 1.48 2.09
N ALA A 82 -4.63 0.39 1.73
CA ALA A 82 -5.30 -0.84 1.30
C ALA A 82 -6.17 -1.46 2.42
N ILE A 83 -5.67 -1.47 3.66
CA ILE A 83 -6.43 -1.94 4.82
C ILE A 83 -7.58 -0.99 5.15
N SER A 84 -7.35 0.33 5.08
CA SER A 84 -8.43 1.32 5.23
C SER A 84 -9.55 1.09 4.23
N ILE A 85 -9.23 1.00 2.93
CA ILE A 85 -10.19 0.76 1.86
C ILE A 85 -10.93 -0.57 2.08
N ALA A 86 -10.21 -1.66 2.31
CA ALA A 86 -10.83 -2.97 2.51
C ALA A 86 -11.79 -2.96 3.71
N ARG A 87 -11.38 -2.36 4.83
CA ARG A 87 -12.20 -2.26 6.04
C ARG A 87 -13.45 -1.43 5.80
N ARG A 88 -13.32 -0.22 5.24
CA ARG A 88 -14.42 0.72 5.04
C ARG A 88 -15.41 0.24 3.97
N VAL A 89 -14.94 -0.38 2.89
CA VAL A 89 -15.83 -0.99 1.89
C VAL A 89 -16.59 -2.19 2.49
N TYR A 90 -15.89 -3.06 3.22
CA TYR A 90 -16.48 -4.30 3.70
C TYR A 90 -17.46 -4.07 4.87
N LEU A 91 -17.08 -3.21 5.83
CA LEU A 91 -17.82 -3.01 7.08
C LEU A 91 -18.76 -1.79 7.05
N GLU A 92 -18.34 -0.69 6.41
CA GLU A 92 -19.10 0.58 6.43
C GLU A 92 -19.92 0.79 5.15
N GLY A 93 -19.66 0.00 4.10
CA GLY A 93 -20.28 0.20 2.80
C GLY A 93 -19.80 1.48 2.09
N ALA A 94 -18.59 1.94 2.40
CA ALA A 94 -18.06 3.19 1.88
C ALA A 94 -18.00 3.21 0.34
N GLY A 95 -18.53 4.29 -0.24
CA GLY A 95 -18.51 4.55 -1.68
C GLY A 95 -17.21 5.20 -2.16
N LEU A 96 -17.13 5.46 -3.46
CA LEU A 96 -15.93 6.00 -4.10
C LEU A 96 -15.53 7.39 -3.57
N GLU A 97 -16.51 8.28 -3.33
CA GLU A 97 -16.25 9.62 -2.80
C GLU A 97 -15.59 9.60 -1.41
N GLN A 98 -16.00 8.66 -0.55
CA GLN A 98 -15.49 8.55 0.81
C GLN A 98 -14.08 7.96 0.85
N LEU A 99 -13.70 7.20 -0.18
CA LEU A 99 -12.41 6.52 -0.30
C LEU A 99 -11.44 7.25 -1.23
N LEU A 100 -11.89 8.35 -1.85
CA LEU A 100 -11.09 9.16 -2.75
C LEU A 100 -9.75 9.59 -2.13
N PRO A 101 -9.68 10.04 -0.85
CA PRO A 101 -8.41 10.43 -0.23
C PRO A 101 -7.40 9.28 -0.18
N ASP A 102 -7.86 8.07 0.20
CA ASP A 102 -7.00 6.88 0.27
C ASP A 102 -6.53 6.46 -1.13
N MET A 103 -7.42 6.51 -2.12
CA MET A 103 -7.07 6.21 -3.52
C MET A 103 -6.09 7.24 -4.10
N LEU A 104 -6.28 8.53 -3.83
CA LEU A 104 -5.37 9.58 -4.28
C LEU A 104 -3.99 9.47 -3.64
N ALA A 105 -3.92 9.09 -2.36
CA ALA A 105 -2.65 8.81 -1.70
C ALA A 105 -1.92 7.63 -2.36
N LEU A 106 -2.63 6.54 -2.68
CA LEU A 106 -2.05 5.41 -3.42
C LEU A 106 -1.57 5.81 -4.82
N VAL A 107 -2.35 6.61 -5.54
CA VAL A 107 -1.96 7.16 -6.85
C VAL A 107 -0.72 8.04 -6.72
N ALA A 108 -0.63 8.89 -5.70
CA ALA A 108 0.54 9.72 -5.46
C ALA A 108 1.78 8.88 -5.15
N ILE A 109 1.65 7.83 -4.32
CA ILE A 109 2.74 6.90 -4.04
C ILE A 109 3.19 6.21 -5.34
N ALA A 110 2.26 5.68 -6.13
CA ALA A 110 2.57 5.03 -7.39
C ALA A 110 3.24 5.98 -8.40
N ALA A 111 2.77 7.22 -8.48
CA ALA A 111 3.31 8.26 -9.35
C ALA A 111 4.74 8.67 -8.98
N VAL A 112 5.16 8.46 -7.73
CA VAL A 112 6.54 8.69 -7.29
C VAL A 112 7.38 7.42 -7.45
N THR A 113 6.90 6.27 -6.98
CA THR A 113 7.70 5.04 -6.90
C THR A 113 7.95 4.41 -8.27
N LEU A 114 6.97 4.42 -9.19
CA LEU A 114 7.12 3.82 -10.51
C LEU A 114 8.14 4.55 -11.39
N PRO A 115 8.08 5.89 -11.56
CA PRO A 115 9.08 6.61 -12.35
C PRO A 115 10.47 6.54 -11.73
N PHE A 116 10.56 6.59 -10.39
CA PHE A 116 11.83 6.47 -9.69
C PHE A 116 12.48 5.10 -9.90
N ALA A 117 11.70 4.03 -9.81
CA ALA A 117 12.17 2.69 -10.13
C ALA A 117 12.59 2.56 -11.61
N ALA A 118 11.79 3.10 -12.54
CA ALA A 118 12.11 3.07 -13.98
C ALA A 118 13.41 3.82 -14.31
N TRP A 119 13.63 4.98 -13.68
CA TRP A 119 14.88 5.75 -13.81
C TRP A 119 16.10 4.96 -13.30
N LEU A 120 15.98 4.32 -12.14
CA LEU A 120 17.07 3.55 -11.55
C LEU A 120 17.43 2.31 -12.39
N PHE A 121 16.42 1.63 -12.94
CA PHE A 121 16.62 0.53 -13.89
C PHE A 121 17.39 0.97 -15.14
N ARG A 122 17.04 2.13 -15.70
CA ARG A 122 17.72 2.67 -16.89
C ARG A 122 19.19 2.98 -16.62
N ASN A 123 19.50 3.55 -15.46
CA ASN A 123 20.88 3.92 -15.10
C ASN A 123 21.79 2.74 -14.73
N ARG A 124 21.23 1.57 -14.38
CA ARG A 124 22.04 0.36 -14.13
C ARG A 124 22.46 -0.38 -15.41
N LEU A 125 21.76 -0.16 -16.53
CA LEU A 125 22.01 -0.83 -17.80
C LEU A 125 22.96 -0.05 -18.74
N THR A 126 23.30 1.19 -18.37
CA THR A 126 24.30 2.05 -19.04
C THR A 126 25.58 2.10 -18.22
#